data_AF-A0A0V8RWI0-F1
#
_entry.id   AF-A0A0V8RWI0-F1
#
_cell.length_a   1.000
_cell.length_b   1.000
_cell.length_c   1.000
_cell.angle_alpha   90.00
_cell.angle_beta   90.00
_cell.angle_gamma   90.00
#
_symmetry.space_group_name_H-M   'P 1'
#
loop_
_entity.id
_entity.type
_entity.pdbx_description
1 polymer ?
#
loop_
_entity_poly.entity_id
_entity_poly.type
_entity_poly.pdbx_seq_one_letter_code
_entity_poly.pdbx_strand_id
1 'polypeptide(L)'
;MIYLCIPITGKGVYMTEQRRRIHVAYMEGMAALGLIKRFWAEDCDAPGMRRIIAEDVNGVQYETKCIDSRGAKKVILYLANGSRYSRDLVLTGEFDEFEEEVFEGEEDEG
;
A
#
# COMPACT_ATOMS: atom_id res chain seq x y z
N MET A 1 56.35 -9.82 -14.98
CA MET A 1 55.14 -9.04 -15.31
C MET A 1 54.13 -9.26 -14.21
N ILE A 2 53.96 -8.28 -13.32
CA ILE A 2 53.00 -8.33 -12.22
C ILE A 2 51.75 -7.58 -12.71
N TYR A 3 50.65 -8.30 -12.91
CA TYR A 3 49.36 -7.68 -13.21
C TYR A 3 48.81 -7.08 -11.92
N LEU A 4 48.90 -5.75 -11.79
CA LEU A 4 48.14 -5.00 -10.79
C LEU A 4 46.66 -5.04 -11.19
N CYS A 5 45.86 -5.82 -10.48
CA CYS A 5 44.41 -5.65 -10.45
C CYS A 5 44.08 -4.38 -9.67
N ILE A 6 43.86 -3.28 -10.37
CA ILE A 6 43.27 -2.06 -9.80
C ILE A 6 41.75 -2.30 -9.70
N PRO A 7 41.14 -2.29 -8.51
CA PRO A 7 39.70 -2.37 -8.40
C PRO A 7 39.09 -1.07 -8.94
N ILE A 8 38.33 -1.18 -10.03
CA ILE A 8 37.46 -0.12 -10.53
C ILE A 8 36.39 0.08 -9.47
N THR A 9 36.56 1.11 -8.64
CA THR A 9 35.54 1.57 -7.70
C THR A 9 34.38 2.15 -8.49
N GLY A 10 33.48 1.28 -8.93
CA GLY A 10 32.16 1.64 -9.41
C GLY A 10 31.39 2.27 -8.25
N LYS A 11 31.49 3.60 -8.12
CA LYS A 11 30.52 4.38 -7.36
C LYS A 11 29.22 4.32 -8.15
N GLY A 12 28.47 3.24 -7.94
CA GLY A 12 27.07 3.19 -8.31
C GLY A 12 26.40 4.39 -7.67
N VAL A 13 25.94 5.32 -8.50
CA VAL A 13 25.09 6.42 -8.07
C VAL A 13 23.79 5.75 -7.64
N TYR A 14 23.63 5.52 -6.34
CA TYR A 14 22.38 5.09 -5.77
C TYR A 14 21.37 6.19 -6.08
N MET A 15 20.47 5.96 -7.05
CA MET A 15 19.22 6.70 -7.09
C MET A 15 18.56 6.40 -5.75
N THR A 16 18.63 7.35 -4.82
CA THR A 16 17.80 7.31 -3.63
C THR A 16 16.37 7.42 -4.13
N GLU A 17 15.70 6.28 -4.32
CA GLU A 17 14.25 6.21 -4.49
C GLU A 17 13.65 6.95 -3.29
N GLN A 18 13.25 8.19 -3.51
CA GLN A 18 12.76 9.05 -2.45
C GLN A 18 11.35 8.59 -2.10
N ARG A 19 11.27 7.62 -1.19
CA ARG A 19 10.00 7.05 -0.71
C ARG A 19 9.18 8.12 -0.02
N ARG A 20 7.91 8.24 -0.38
CA ARG A 20 7.00 9.24 0.19
C ARG A 20 6.36 8.70 1.45
N ARG A 21 6.49 9.42 2.57
CA ARG A 21 5.86 9.01 3.82
C ARG A 21 4.37 9.34 3.81
N ILE A 22 3.52 8.34 4.06
CA ILE A 22 2.08 8.49 4.13
C ILE A 22 1.50 7.85 5.40
N HIS A 23 0.28 8.25 5.75
CA HIS A 23 -0.47 7.60 6.80
C HIS A 23 -1.01 6.25 6.32
N VAL A 24 -1.14 5.29 7.24
CA VAL A 24 -1.64 3.94 6.96
C VAL A 24 -3.03 3.99 6.30
N ALA A 25 -3.95 4.81 6.82
CA ALA A 25 -5.29 4.96 6.26
C ALA A 25 -5.29 5.42 4.78
N TYR A 26 -4.34 6.27 4.39
CA TYR A 26 -4.22 6.69 2.99
C TYR A 26 -3.74 5.53 2.11
N MET A 27 -2.78 4.74 2.59
CA MET A 27 -2.30 3.54 1.91
C MET A 27 -3.41 2.48 1.76
N GLU A 28 -4.24 2.28 2.78
CA GLU A 28 -5.39 1.38 2.74
C GLU A 28 -6.42 1.84 1.70
N GLY A 29 -6.71 3.15 1.64
CA GLY A 29 -7.57 3.73 0.60
C GLY A 29 -7.02 3.47 -0.81
N MET A 30 -5.70 3.61 -1.01
CA MET A 30 -5.07 3.28 -2.29
C MET A 30 -5.20 1.80 -2.66
N ALA A 31 -5.07 0.88 -1.70
CA ALA A 31 -5.31 -0.54 -1.94
C ALA A 31 -6.77 -0.82 -2.33
N ALA A 32 -7.73 -0.21 -1.62
CA ALA A 32 -9.16 -0.37 -1.89
C ALA A 32 -9.57 0.13 -3.28
N LEU A 33 -8.84 1.09 -3.83
CA LEU A 33 -9.04 1.60 -5.19
C LEU A 33 -8.21 0.85 -6.26
N GLY A 34 -7.48 -0.20 -5.88
CA GLY A 34 -6.64 -0.96 -6.82
C GLY A 34 -5.41 -0.19 -7.33
N LEU A 35 -5.01 0.88 -6.63
CA LEU A 35 -3.88 1.72 -7.02
C LEU A 35 -2.52 1.16 -6.55
N ILE A 36 -2.53 0.17 -5.66
CA ILE A 36 -1.31 -0.49 -5.17
C ILE A 36 -0.99 -1.70 -6.03
N LYS A 37 0.19 -1.70 -6.64
CA LYS A 37 0.71 -2.79 -7.47
C LYS A 37 1.35 -3.89 -6.64
N ARG A 38 2.13 -3.53 -5.62
CA ARG A 38 2.76 -4.46 -4.68
C ARG A 38 3.07 -3.79 -3.35
N PHE A 39 3.15 -4.58 -2.28
CA PHE A 39 3.53 -4.09 -0.95
C PHE A 39 4.33 -5.15 -0.19
N TRP A 40 5.17 -4.70 0.75
CA TRP A 40 5.95 -5.56 1.64
C TRP A 40 6.21 -4.86 2.97
N ALA A 41 6.72 -5.59 3.96
CA ALA A 41 7.14 -5.05 5.24
C ALA A 41 8.66 -5.05 5.35
N GLU A 42 9.20 -3.97 5.89
CA GLU A 42 10.61 -3.84 6.24
C GLU A 42 10.73 -3.66 7.76
N ASP A 43 11.75 -4.26 8.35
CA ASP A 43 12.04 -4.07 9.77
C ASP A 43 12.58 -2.65 10.00
N CYS A 44 12.18 -2.04 11.11
CA CYS A 44 12.71 -0.76 11.57
C CYS A 44 13.91 -0.96 12.52
N ASP A 45 14.61 0.14 12.82
CA ASP A 45 15.74 0.13 13.76
C ASP A 45 15.34 -0.35 15.16
N ALA A 46 14.08 -0.08 15.55
CA ALA A 46 13.52 -0.54 16.81
C ALA A 46 13.03 -2.01 16.71
N PRO A 47 13.41 -2.89 17.66
CA PRO A 47 13.05 -4.30 17.61
C PRO A 47 11.53 -4.49 17.68
N GLY A 48 11.01 -5.39 16.85
CA GLY A 48 9.57 -5.70 16.78
C GLY A 48 8.72 -4.64 16.07
N MET A 49 9.35 -3.60 15.53
CA MET A 49 8.69 -2.56 14.74
C MET A 49 8.94 -2.79 13.25
N ARG A 50 7.91 -2.57 12.45
CA ARG A 50 7.96 -2.70 10.99
C ARG A 50 7.36 -1.48 10.33
N ARG A 51 7.86 -1.13 9.15
CA ARG A 51 7.21 -0.19 8.24
C ARG A 51 6.66 -0.95 7.04
N ILE A 52 5.53 -0.49 6.51
CA ILE A 52 4.97 -1.04 5.30
C ILE A 52 5.42 -0.16 4.14
N ILE A 53 5.91 -0.80 3.08
CA ILE A 53 6.24 -0.17 1.82
C ILE A 53 5.22 -0.62 0.79
N ALA A 54 4.72 0.33 -0.01
CA ALA A 54 3.83 0.07 -1.13
C ALA A 54 4.34 0.76 -2.39
N GLU A 55 4.25 0.09 -3.52
CA GLU A 55 4.47 0.64 -4.86
C GLU A 55 3.11 0.80 -5.54
N ASP A 56 2.81 1.99 -6.04
CA ASP A 56 1.62 2.23 -6.83
C ASP A 56 1.76 1.73 -8.28
N VAL A 57 0.67 1.79 -9.05
CA VAL A 57 0.67 1.43 -10.47
C VAL A 57 1.58 2.30 -11.35
N ASN A 58 1.98 3.48 -10.86
CA ASN A 58 2.90 4.40 -11.55
C ASN A 58 4.37 4.19 -11.15
N GLY A 59 4.65 3.24 -10.25
CA GLY A 59 6.00 2.98 -9.74
C GLY A 59 6.44 3.91 -8.61
N VAL A 60 5.56 4.73 -8.05
CA VAL A 60 5.85 5.58 -6.89
C VAL A 60 5.83 4.73 -5.63
N GLN A 61 6.92 4.80 -4.85
CA GLN A 61 7.02 4.11 -3.58
C GLN A 61 6.58 5.00 -2.41
N TYR A 62 5.80 4.39 -1.52
CA TYR A 62 5.27 4.97 -0.31
C TYR A 62 5.73 4.18 0.91
N GLU A 63 6.04 4.86 2.00
CA GLU A 63 6.35 4.23 3.29
C GLU A 63 5.42 4.70 4.41
N THR A 64 5.08 3.80 5.32
CA THR A 64 4.41 4.16 6.57
C THR A 64 5.44 4.55 7.65
N LYS A 65 4.95 5.13 8.75
CA LYS A 65 5.74 5.13 10.00
C LYS A 65 5.97 3.70 10.47
N CYS A 66 7.00 3.52 11.30
CA CYS A 66 7.20 2.28 12.03
C CYS A 66 6.01 2.03 12.96
N ILE A 67 5.42 0.85 12.84
CA ILE A 67 4.30 0.35 13.64
C ILE A 67 4.71 -0.98 14.26
N ASP A 68 4.02 -1.38 15.32
CA ASP A 68 4.28 -2.64 15.97
C ASP A 68 3.98 -3.83 15.04
N SER A 69 4.60 -4.98 15.29
CA SER A 69 4.43 -6.17 14.45
C SER A 69 2.98 -6.66 14.33
N ARG A 70 2.13 -6.42 15.34
CA ARG A 70 0.71 -6.79 15.29
C ARG A 70 -0.06 -5.80 14.40
N GLY A 71 0.21 -4.51 14.54
CA GLY A 71 -0.27 -3.46 13.64
C GLY A 71 0.11 -3.74 12.19
N ALA A 72 1.38 -4.07 11.93
CA ALA A 72 1.88 -4.40 10.60
C ALA A 72 1.14 -5.56 9.95
N LYS A 73 0.88 -6.65 10.70
CA LYS A 73 0.08 -7.78 10.22
C LYS A 73 -1.34 -7.37 9.82
N LYS A 74 -1.97 -6.49 10.60
CA LYS A 74 -3.32 -5.98 10.33
C LYS A 74 -3.33 -5.18 9.02
N VAL A 75 -2.37 -4.27 8.85
CA VAL A 75 -2.25 -3.46 7.63
C VAL A 75 -2.04 -4.34 6.40
N ILE A 76 -1.11 -5.30 6.46
CA ILE A 76 -0.86 -6.26 5.37
C ILE A 76 -2.14 -6.98 4.96
N LEU A 77 -2.94 -7.43 5.93
CA LEU A 77 -4.21 -8.10 5.66
C LEU A 77 -5.20 -7.16 4.93
N TYR A 78 -5.32 -5.91 5.36
CA TYR A 78 -6.18 -4.93 4.72
C TYR A 78 -5.72 -4.55 3.32
N LEU A 79 -4.42 -4.41 3.10
CA LEU A 79 -3.87 -4.17 1.77
C LEU A 79 -4.13 -5.37 0.84
N ALA A 80 -3.91 -6.59 1.33
CA ALA A 80 -4.19 -7.80 0.56
C ALA A 80 -5.67 -7.91 0.15
N ASN A 81 -6.58 -7.66 1.11
CA ASN A 81 -8.01 -7.72 0.86
C ASN A 81 -8.46 -6.59 -0.08
N GLY A 82 -8.04 -5.35 0.17
CA GLY A 82 -8.39 -4.19 -0.66
C GLY A 82 -7.91 -4.36 -2.10
N SER A 83 -6.68 -4.82 -2.30
CA SER A 83 -6.14 -5.11 -3.64
C SER A 83 -6.85 -6.27 -4.34
N ARG A 84 -7.37 -7.25 -3.60
CA ARG A 84 -8.16 -8.34 -4.16
C ARG A 84 -9.55 -7.87 -4.58
N TYR A 85 -10.29 -7.20 -3.69
CA TYR A 85 -11.65 -6.74 -3.97
C TYR A 85 -11.69 -5.70 -5.10
N SER A 86 -10.73 -4.77 -5.14
CA SER A 86 -10.63 -3.82 -6.25
C SER A 86 -10.38 -4.52 -7.59
N ARG A 87 -9.53 -5.55 -7.60
CA ARG A 87 -9.30 -6.37 -8.79
C ARG A 87 -10.55 -7.14 -9.19
N ASP A 88 -11.27 -7.71 -8.23
CA ASP A 88 -12.53 -8.42 -8.48
C ASP A 88 -13.58 -7.46 -9.06
N LEU A 89 -13.79 -6.28 -8.47
CA LEU A 89 -14.70 -5.23 -8.96
C LEU A 89 -14.38 -4.76 -10.39
N VAL A 90 -13.08 -4.57 -10.70
CA VAL A 90 -12.65 -4.13 -12.04
C VAL A 90 -12.78 -5.26 -13.08
N LEU A 91 -12.61 -6.53 -12.67
CA LEU A 91 -12.67 -7.67 -13.59
C LEU A 91 -14.07 -8.21 -13.82
N THR A 92 -14.96 -8.14 -12.82
CA THR A 92 -16.32 -8.70 -12.95
C THR A 92 -17.31 -7.72 -13.55
N GLY A 93 -17.13 -6.41 -13.40
CA GLY A 93 -17.98 -5.38 -14.02
C GLY A 93 -19.47 -5.43 -13.64
N GLU A 94 -19.86 -6.38 -12.79
CA GLU A 94 -21.20 -6.52 -12.22
C GLU A 94 -21.29 -5.55 -11.05
N PHE A 95 -21.77 -4.35 -11.36
CA PHE A 95 -22.43 -3.51 -10.38
C PHE A 95 -23.76 -4.19 -10.08
N ASP A 96 -23.83 -5.01 -9.03
CA ASP A 96 -25.11 -5.24 -8.39
C ASP A 96 -25.57 -3.85 -7.92
N GLU A 97 -26.55 -3.28 -8.63
CA GLU A 97 -27.25 -2.06 -8.25
C GLU A 97 -27.85 -2.31 -6.86
N PHE A 98 -27.10 -1.95 -5.81
CA PHE A 98 -27.67 -1.77 -4.50
C PHE A 98 -28.57 -0.54 -4.60
N GLU A 99 -29.84 -0.75 -4.95
CA GLU A 99 -30.90 0.21 -4.70
C GLU A 99 -30.90 0.48 -3.19
N GLU A 100 -30.32 1.62 -2.81
CA GLU A 100 -30.42 2.15 -1.47
C GLU A 100 -31.88 2.60 -1.29
N GLU A 101 -32.73 1.72 -0.75
CA GLU A 101 -34.10 2.09 -0.35
C GLU A 101 -34.02 3.18 0.73
N VAL A 102 -34.12 4.44 0.29
CA VAL A 102 -34.31 5.58 1.16
C VAL A 102 -35.75 5.53 1.64
N PHE A 103 -35.94 5.05 2.87
CA PHE A 103 -37.21 5.22 3.58
C PHE A 103 -37.42 6.72 3.85
N GLU A 104 -38.13 7.40 2.96
CA GLU A 104 -38.75 8.68 3.27
C GLU A 104 -39.87 8.41 4.28
N GLY A 105 -39.63 8.79 5.53
CA GLY A 105 -40.66 8.77 6.57
C GLY A 105 -41.76 9.76 6.21
N GLU A 106 -42.96 9.25 5.96
CA GLU A 106 -44.21 10.01 6.00
C GLU A 106 -44.41 10.53 7.43
N GLU A 107 -44.16 11.82 7.66
CA GLU A 107 -44.70 12.53 8.82
C GLU A 107 -46.16 12.91 8.50
N ASP A 108 -47.06 11.95 8.70
CA ASP A 108 -48.50 12.21 8.89
C ASP A 108 -48.77 12.28 10.39
N GLU A 109 -49.21 13.46 10.85
CA GLU A 109 -50.09 13.71 12.01
C GLU A 109 -50.10 15.25 12.19
N GLY A 110 -51.21 15.98 12.06
CA GLY A 110 -52.58 15.68 12.47
C GLY A 110 -53.06 16.86 13.32
#